data_AF-A0A4R8XKF8-F1
#
_entry.id   AF-A0A4R8XKF8-F1
#
_cell.length_a   1.000
_cell.length_b   1.000
_cell.length_c   1.000
_cell.angle_alpha   90.00
_cell.angle_beta   90.00
_cell.angle_gamma   90.00
#
_symmetry.space_group_name_H-M   'P 1'
#
loop_
_entity.id
_entity.type
_entity.pdbx_description
1 polymer ?
#
loop_
_entity_poly.entity_id
_entity_poly.type
_entity_poly.pdbx_seq_one_letter_code
_entity_poly.pdbx_strand_id
1 'polypeptide(L)'
;MNELVSSVVATPTSMAAEQVVVMGVSGSGKSTIGALLAHALVVPFLDTDGLHPPSNIVKMASGVPLTDADRWPWLALVGQALAEAGAAGTGLVIACSALKRVYRDAIVAAAPNVRFVHLAGTLDVLGNRLEGRREHFMPPALLRSQLATLEELQGDEPGFAVDIDQPALNVVTESVARLSAPQLPASVVIGVGQGGLPVVRVNGRAGAAEVYLQGAHVTSWSPAGASSVLWMSEFSEFAPGKPIRGGVPICFPWFGPHETDATAPPHGFARLAEWRLVQASEVGDSVELVFGLTDNDLRSTWPYRFEALYTVTVGARLGLALQVRNLDDVAVTFADAFHTYLNVADVHDVEVSGFEDLAFIDRLAEPSAQFAEGHPVTFLAETDRIYLGTSAAAHISDGTGRSLSISTEGSQSRVVWNPWIAKAAAMPDFGADEWTGMVCVETANVLSDTITLAPGETHTMSAVIAQDL
;
A
#
# COMPACT_ATOMS: atom_id res chain seq x y z
N MET A 1 0.39 4.56 31.94
CA MET A 1 1.33 3.97 30.97
C MET A 1 0.68 2.91 30.07
N ASN A 2 -0.51 2.37 30.40
CA ASN A 2 -1.26 1.42 29.55
C ASN A 2 -2.31 2.06 28.60
N GLU A 3 -2.53 3.38 28.61
CA GLU A 3 -3.55 4.02 27.76
C GLU A 3 -3.04 4.51 26.39
N LEU A 4 -1.72 4.61 26.18
CA LEU A 4 -1.17 5.19 24.95
C LEU A 4 -1.00 4.16 23.82
N VAL A 5 -0.86 2.87 24.13
CA VAL A 5 -0.67 1.82 23.10
C VAL A 5 -2.00 1.38 22.47
N SER A 6 -3.10 1.44 23.23
CA SER A 6 -4.45 1.10 22.72
C SER A 6 -5.00 2.07 21.67
N SER A 7 -4.38 3.25 21.49
CA SER A 7 -4.87 4.29 20.57
C SER A 7 -4.31 4.22 19.14
N VAL A 8 -3.39 3.28 18.87
CA VAL A 8 -2.66 3.18 17.59
C VAL A 8 -3.21 2.06 16.68
N VAL A 9 -4.15 1.24 17.16
CA VAL A 9 -4.73 0.12 16.39
C VAL A 9 -6.23 0.34 16.21
N ALA A 10 -6.60 1.34 15.41
CA ALA A 10 -7.93 1.35 14.81
C ALA A 10 -7.94 0.31 13.69
N THR A 11 -8.75 -0.73 13.83
CA THR A 11 -8.99 -1.70 12.74
C THR A 11 -9.47 -0.92 11.51
N PRO A 12 -8.80 -1.04 10.35
CA PRO A 12 -9.22 -0.30 9.16
C PRO A 12 -10.67 -0.67 8.84
N THR A 13 -11.48 0.37 8.70
CA THR A 13 -12.91 0.24 8.43
C THR A 13 -13.07 -0.40 7.06
N SER A 14 -13.90 -1.44 6.97
CA SER A 14 -14.36 -2.04 5.71
C SER A 14 -14.54 -0.96 4.63
N MET A 15 -13.80 -1.05 3.52
CA MET A 15 -13.92 -0.08 2.43
C MET A 15 -15.40 0.07 2.03
N ALA A 16 -15.91 1.30 2.04
CA ALA A 16 -17.29 1.56 1.62
C ALA A 16 -17.49 1.10 0.17
N ALA A 17 -18.59 0.42 -0.11
CA ALA A 17 -18.85 -0.11 -1.45
C ALA A 17 -18.97 1.01 -2.49
N GLU A 18 -18.22 0.88 -3.58
CA GLU A 18 -17.97 1.94 -4.57
C GLU A 18 -19.21 2.30 -5.39
N GLN A 19 -19.45 3.59 -5.63
CA GLN A 19 -20.48 4.13 -6.51
C GLN A 19 -19.82 4.81 -7.71
N VAL A 20 -19.94 4.23 -8.90
CA VAL A 20 -19.16 4.66 -10.07
C VAL A 20 -20.05 4.82 -11.30
N VAL A 21 -19.83 5.91 -12.04
CA VAL A 21 -20.36 6.09 -13.39
C VAL A 21 -19.22 5.99 -14.39
N VAL A 22 -19.24 4.95 -15.22
CA VAL A 22 -18.39 4.83 -16.41
C VAL A 22 -19.05 5.60 -17.54
N MET A 23 -18.46 6.75 -17.88
CA MET A 23 -18.98 7.67 -18.88
C MET A 23 -18.10 7.77 -20.12
N GLY A 24 -18.65 8.34 -21.18
CA GLY A 24 -17.98 8.54 -22.46
C GLY A 24 -18.96 8.46 -23.62
N VAL A 25 -18.54 8.89 -24.80
CA VAL A 25 -19.37 8.80 -26.00
C VAL A 25 -19.60 7.34 -26.41
N SER A 26 -20.54 7.10 -27.31
CA SER A 26 -20.78 5.76 -27.83
C SER A 26 -19.55 5.26 -28.61
N GLY A 27 -19.28 3.96 -28.52
CA GLY A 27 -18.05 3.35 -29.03
C GLY A 27 -16.86 3.34 -28.05
N SER A 28 -16.92 4.11 -26.95
CA SER A 28 -15.82 4.16 -25.97
C SER A 28 -15.65 2.85 -25.17
N GLY A 29 -16.69 2.00 -25.13
CA GLY A 29 -16.66 0.72 -24.43
C GLY A 29 -17.28 0.71 -23.04
N LYS A 30 -18.10 1.72 -22.67
CA LYS A 30 -18.74 1.86 -21.35
C LYS A 30 -19.31 0.57 -20.78
N SER A 31 -20.13 -0.18 -21.53
CA SER A 31 -20.75 -1.42 -21.03
C SER A 31 -19.71 -2.51 -20.74
N THR A 32 -18.71 -2.65 -21.60
CA THR A 32 -17.63 -3.63 -21.44
C THR A 32 -16.75 -3.27 -20.26
N ILE A 33 -16.26 -2.02 -20.20
CA ILE A 33 -15.41 -1.55 -19.11
C ILE A 33 -16.19 -1.52 -17.79
N GLY A 34 -17.44 -1.07 -17.81
CA GLY A 34 -18.32 -1.03 -16.64
C GLY A 34 -18.56 -2.41 -16.05
N ALA A 35 -18.84 -3.42 -16.86
CA ALA A 35 -19.01 -4.79 -16.39
C ALA A 35 -17.72 -5.38 -15.79
N LEU A 36 -16.57 -5.17 -16.46
CA LEU A 36 -15.27 -5.63 -15.96
C LEU A 36 -14.87 -4.90 -14.67
N LEU A 37 -15.11 -3.60 -14.60
CA LEU A 37 -14.84 -2.77 -13.43
C LEU A 37 -15.72 -3.18 -12.24
N ALA A 38 -17.01 -3.42 -12.47
CA ALA A 38 -17.93 -3.92 -11.44
C ALA A 38 -17.47 -5.25 -10.87
N HIS A 39 -17.04 -6.17 -11.75
CA HIS A 39 -16.45 -7.45 -11.34
C HIS A 39 -15.19 -7.25 -10.49
N ALA A 40 -14.28 -6.37 -10.91
CA ALA A 40 -13.05 -6.08 -10.18
C ALA A 40 -13.30 -5.43 -8.80
N LEU A 41 -14.34 -4.60 -8.69
CA LEU A 41 -14.74 -3.93 -7.44
C LEU A 41 -15.72 -4.76 -6.59
N VAL A 42 -16.16 -5.92 -7.07
CA VAL A 42 -17.13 -6.81 -6.40
C VAL A 42 -18.45 -6.08 -6.09
N VAL A 43 -18.94 -5.29 -7.04
CA VAL A 43 -20.22 -4.56 -6.94
C VAL A 43 -21.13 -4.88 -8.14
N PRO A 44 -22.45 -4.65 -8.05
CA PRO A 44 -23.34 -4.82 -9.19
C PRO A 44 -23.00 -3.91 -10.38
N PHE A 45 -23.34 -4.35 -11.59
CA PHE A 45 -23.25 -3.56 -12.82
C PHE A 45 -24.65 -3.26 -13.37
N LEU A 46 -24.86 -2.03 -13.84
CA LEU A 46 -26.08 -1.61 -14.53
C LEU A 46 -25.75 -0.83 -15.80
N ASP A 47 -26.20 -1.35 -16.95
CA ASP A 47 -26.20 -0.60 -18.21
C ASP A 47 -27.48 0.22 -18.32
N THR A 48 -27.35 1.54 -18.32
CA THR A 48 -28.49 2.45 -18.22
C THR A 48 -29.13 2.78 -19.56
N ASP A 49 -28.57 2.30 -20.69
CA ASP A 49 -29.23 2.44 -21.99
C ASP A 49 -30.62 1.76 -21.99
N GLY A 50 -30.79 0.71 -21.18
CA GLY A 50 -32.08 0.04 -20.95
C GLY A 50 -33.08 0.83 -20.10
N LEU A 51 -32.67 1.92 -19.43
CA LEU A 51 -33.54 2.77 -18.62
C LEU A 51 -34.17 3.92 -19.42
N HIS A 52 -33.80 4.08 -20.69
CA HIS A 52 -34.41 5.10 -21.53
C HIS A 52 -35.91 4.82 -21.76
N PRO A 53 -36.77 5.86 -21.75
CA PRO A 53 -38.16 5.68 -22.14
C PRO A 53 -38.23 5.24 -23.62
N PRO A 54 -39.27 4.48 -24.03
CA PRO A 54 -39.41 4.00 -25.41
C PRO A 54 -39.30 5.09 -26.48
N SER A 55 -39.75 6.32 -26.17
CA SER A 55 -39.61 7.49 -27.04
C SER A 55 -38.16 7.84 -27.37
N ASN A 56 -37.25 7.73 -26.39
CA ASN A 56 -35.84 8.01 -26.56
C ASN A 56 -35.15 6.94 -27.40
N ILE A 57 -35.51 5.66 -27.16
CA ILE A 57 -35.00 4.53 -27.93
C ILE A 57 -35.37 4.69 -29.40
N VAL A 58 -36.64 4.99 -29.70
CA VAL A 58 -37.11 5.22 -31.09
C VAL A 58 -36.37 6.40 -31.73
N LYS A 59 -36.21 7.51 -31.00
CA LYS A 59 -35.53 8.70 -31.50
C LYS A 59 -34.07 8.40 -31.86
N MET A 60 -33.32 7.74 -30.99
CA MET A 60 -31.93 7.34 -31.25
C MET A 60 -31.82 6.32 -32.38
N ALA A 61 -32.72 5.33 -32.43
CA ALA A 61 -32.77 4.34 -33.52
C ALA A 61 -33.03 4.98 -34.89
N SER A 62 -33.75 6.11 -34.93
CA SER A 62 -33.98 6.91 -36.14
C SER A 62 -32.81 7.83 -36.53
N GLY A 63 -31.69 7.80 -35.79
CA GLY A 63 -30.54 8.66 -36.03
C GLY A 63 -30.69 10.08 -35.49
N VAL A 64 -31.76 10.37 -34.74
CA VAL A 64 -32.04 11.69 -34.19
C VAL A 64 -31.42 11.79 -32.78
N PRO A 65 -30.53 12.76 -32.51
CA PRO A 65 -29.96 12.95 -31.18
C PRO A 65 -31.00 13.30 -30.12
N LEU A 66 -30.78 12.84 -28.88
CA LEU A 66 -31.56 13.25 -27.71
C LEU A 66 -31.18 14.66 -27.27
N THR A 67 -32.19 15.47 -26.98
CA THR A 67 -32.07 16.80 -26.35
C THR A 67 -31.92 16.68 -24.84
N ASP A 68 -31.59 17.77 -24.16
CA ASP A 68 -31.49 17.82 -22.69
C ASP A 68 -32.83 17.45 -22.04
N ALA A 69 -33.95 17.93 -22.59
CA ALA A 69 -35.29 17.61 -22.10
C ALA A 69 -35.60 16.11 -22.18
N ASP A 70 -35.11 15.42 -23.20
CA ASP A 70 -35.26 13.97 -23.34
C ASP A 70 -34.41 13.21 -22.29
N ARG A 71 -33.28 13.79 -21.85
CA ARG A 71 -32.30 13.13 -20.98
C ARG A 71 -32.61 13.26 -19.50
N TRP A 72 -33.22 14.37 -19.06
CA TRP A 72 -33.46 14.63 -17.63
C TRP A 72 -34.20 13.50 -16.88
N PRO A 73 -35.29 12.92 -17.40
CA PRO A 73 -35.98 11.84 -16.70
C PRO A 73 -35.10 10.59 -16.52
N TRP A 74 -34.27 10.29 -17.54
CA TRP A 74 -33.35 9.16 -17.52
C TRP A 74 -32.19 9.39 -16.52
N LEU A 75 -31.60 10.58 -16.50
CA LEU A 75 -30.53 10.93 -15.55
C LEU A 75 -31.01 10.90 -14.09
N ALA A 76 -32.28 11.26 -13.84
CA ALA A 76 -32.87 11.14 -12.51
C ALA A 76 -32.94 9.67 -12.04
N LEU A 77 -33.30 8.73 -12.94
CA LEU A 77 -33.29 7.30 -12.64
C LEU A 77 -31.87 6.78 -12.36
N VAL A 78 -30.87 7.28 -13.07
CA VAL A 78 -29.45 6.95 -12.82
C VAL A 78 -29.03 7.40 -11.42
N GLY A 79 -29.32 8.65 -11.05
CA GLY A 79 -29.02 9.17 -9.72
C GLY A 79 -29.74 8.41 -8.60
N GLN A 80 -31.01 8.06 -8.82
CA GLN A 80 -31.79 7.25 -7.88
C GLN A 80 -31.19 5.85 -7.67
N ALA A 81 -30.82 5.15 -8.74
CA ALA A 81 -30.22 3.81 -8.64
C ALA A 81 -28.90 3.82 -7.84
N LEU A 82 -28.07 4.85 -8.03
CA LEU A 82 -26.83 5.02 -7.25
C LEU A 82 -27.14 5.28 -5.78
N ALA A 83 -28.08 6.20 -5.49
CA ALA A 83 -28.47 6.54 -4.12
C ALA A 83 -29.03 5.32 -3.36
N GLU A 84 -29.87 4.52 -4.00
CA GLU A 84 -30.42 3.28 -3.43
C GLU A 84 -29.33 2.26 -3.13
N ALA A 85 -28.41 2.03 -4.07
CA ALA A 85 -27.28 1.11 -3.87
C ALA A 85 -26.30 1.59 -2.79
N GLY A 86 -26.05 2.91 -2.72
CA GLY A 86 -25.24 3.53 -1.68
C GLY A 86 -25.86 3.37 -0.29
N ALA A 87 -27.17 3.59 -0.16
CA ALA A 87 -27.91 3.40 1.09
C ALA A 87 -27.95 1.93 1.54
N ALA A 88 -27.96 0.99 0.58
CA ALA A 88 -27.89 -0.44 0.85
C ALA A 88 -26.47 -0.95 1.16
N GLY A 89 -25.43 -0.13 0.96
CA GLY A 89 -24.04 -0.53 1.14
C GLY A 89 -23.54 -1.55 0.12
N THR A 90 -24.24 -1.75 -1.00
CA THR A 90 -23.87 -2.72 -2.05
C THR A 90 -22.90 -2.16 -3.07
N GLY A 91 -22.81 -0.82 -3.17
CA GLY A 91 -22.13 -0.15 -4.28
C GLY A 91 -22.85 -0.40 -5.62
N LEU A 92 -22.40 0.27 -6.67
CA LEU A 92 -22.94 0.12 -8.03
C LEU A 92 -22.00 0.75 -9.07
N VAL A 93 -21.69 0.02 -10.14
CA VAL A 93 -21.09 0.59 -11.35
C VAL A 93 -22.16 0.75 -12.42
N ILE A 94 -22.31 1.97 -12.94
CA ILE A 94 -23.25 2.31 -14.01
C ILE A 94 -22.49 2.69 -15.28
N ALA A 95 -22.90 2.14 -16.43
CA ALA A 95 -22.55 2.72 -17.73
C ALA A 95 -23.57 3.83 -18.07
N CYS A 96 -23.13 5.08 -18.23
CA CYS A 96 -24.01 6.22 -18.53
C CYS A 96 -23.34 7.28 -19.40
N SER A 97 -24.03 7.75 -20.43
CA SER A 97 -23.59 8.86 -21.29
C SER A 97 -23.82 10.25 -20.63
N ALA A 98 -23.25 10.46 -19.44
CA ALA A 98 -23.30 11.72 -18.69
C ALA A 98 -22.34 12.79 -19.26
N LEU A 99 -22.59 13.19 -20.52
CA LEU A 99 -21.63 13.93 -21.33
C LEU A 99 -21.45 15.42 -20.94
N LYS A 100 -22.39 16.04 -20.22
CA LYS A 100 -22.31 17.44 -19.79
C LYS A 100 -22.09 17.55 -18.29
N ARG A 101 -21.41 18.61 -17.83
CA ARG A 101 -21.23 18.90 -16.40
C ARG A 101 -22.57 18.98 -15.66
N VAL A 102 -23.56 19.66 -16.23
CA VAL A 102 -24.90 19.75 -15.64
C VAL A 102 -25.61 18.40 -15.45
N TYR A 103 -25.25 17.38 -16.23
CA TYR A 103 -25.76 16.02 -16.04
C TYR A 103 -25.08 15.33 -14.87
N ARG A 104 -23.77 15.52 -14.74
CA ARG A 104 -22.95 14.99 -13.67
C ARG A 104 -23.31 15.63 -12.34
N ASP A 105 -23.49 16.96 -12.30
CA ASP A 105 -23.97 17.71 -11.13
C ASP A 105 -25.31 17.15 -10.62
N ALA A 106 -26.25 16.82 -11.51
CA ALA A 106 -27.55 16.24 -11.13
C ALA A 106 -27.40 14.83 -10.53
N ILE A 107 -26.49 14.01 -11.05
CA ILE A 107 -26.18 12.68 -10.51
C ILE A 107 -25.52 12.81 -9.13
N VAL A 108 -24.54 13.71 -8.98
CA VAL A 108 -23.84 13.98 -7.71
C VAL A 108 -24.83 14.48 -6.64
N ALA A 109 -25.78 15.33 -7.01
CA ALA A 109 -26.80 15.82 -6.09
C ALA A 109 -27.69 14.69 -5.53
N ALA A 110 -27.94 13.63 -6.31
CA ALA A 110 -28.68 12.46 -5.86
C ALA A 110 -27.80 11.45 -5.10
N ALA A 111 -26.56 11.28 -5.52
CA ALA A 111 -25.59 10.33 -4.95
C ALA A 111 -24.24 11.02 -4.68
N PRO A 112 -24.05 11.67 -3.51
CA PRO A 112 -22.87 12.50 -3.23
C PRO A 112 -21.51 11.78 -3.26
N ASN A 113 -21.51 10.45 -3.09
CA ASN A 113 -20.30 9.62 -3.10
C ASN A 113 -19.98 9.05 -4.49
N VAL A 114 -20.75 9.39 -5.52
CA VAL A 114 -20.50 8.90 -6.88
C VAL A 114 -19.17 9.42 -7.42
N ARG A 115 -18.45 8.56 -8.16
CA ARG A 115 -17.28 8.96 -8.93
C ARG A 115 -17.41 8.67 -10.43
N PHE A 116 -16.83 9.52 -11.26
CA PHE A 116 -16.87 9.38 -12.72
C PHE A 116 -15.55 8.80 -13.26
N VAL A 117 -15.65 7.74 -14.05
CA VAL A 117 -14.57 7.24 -14.90
C VAL A 117 -14.89 7.63 -16.34
N HIS A 118 -14.24 8.68 -16.85
CA HIS A 118 -14.44 9.13 -18.22
C HIS A 118 -13.52 8.36 -19.18
N LEU A 119 -14.12 7.55 -20.03
CA LEU A 119 -13.47 6.84 -21.13
C LEU A 119 -13.17 7.81 -22.28
N ALA A 120 -12.00 8.45 -22.21
CA ALA A 120 -11.56 9.47 -23.15
C ALA A 120 -10.86 8.81 -24.36
N GLY A 121 -11.29 9.16 -25.57
CA GLY A 121 -10.69 8.67 -26.80
C GLY A 121 -10.83 9.67 -27.93
N THR A 122 -9.85 9.69 -28.83
CA THR A 122 -9.90 10.53 -30.03
C THR A 122 -10.95 10.02 -31.01
N LEU A 123 -11.37 10.88 -31.95
CA LEU A 123 -12.31 10.51 -33.01
C LEU A 123 -11.85 9.26 -33.78
N ASP A 124 -10.54 9.14 -34.03
CA ASP A 124 -9.95 8.02 -34.76
C ASP A 124 -10.02 6.72 -33.96
N VAL A 125 -9.65 6.75 -32.67
CA VAL A 125 -9.74 5.58 -31.77
C VAL A 125 -11.19 5.10 -31.65
N LEU A 126 -12.12 6.03 -31.46
CA LEU A 126 -13.55 5.71 -31.34
C LEU A 126 -14.14 5.20 -32.66
N GLY A 127 -13.75 5.79 -33.79
CA GLY A 127 -14.14 5.35 -35.13
C GLY A 127 -13.69 3.92 -35.42
N ASN A 128 -12.42 3.63 -35.20
CA ASN A 128 -11.83 2.29 -35.40
C ASN A 128 -12.53 1.23 -34.53
N ARG A 129 -12.85 1.56 -33.27
CA ARG A 129 -13.56 0.65 -32.35
C ARG A 129 -15.00 0.36 -32.77
N LEU A 130 -15.68 1.32 -33.40
CA LEU A 130 -17.03 1.16 -33.91
C LEU A 130 -17.06 0.33 -35.20
N GLU A 131 -16.11 0.57 -36.12
CA GLU A 131 -15.99 -0.18 -37.39
C GLU A 131 -15.70 -1.68 -37.17
N GLY A 132 -15.00 -2.03 -36.08
CA GLY A 132 -14.73 -3.41 -35.69
C GLY A 132 -15.95 -4.21 -35.17
N ARG A 133 -17.08 -3.56 -34.84
CA ARG A 133 -18.27 -4.24 -34.29
C ARG A 133 -19.25 -4.61 -35.41
N ARG A 134 -19.30 -5.90 -35.76
CA ARG A 134 -20.10 -6.43 -36.89
C ARG A 134 -21.63 -6.40 -36.71
N GLU A 135 -22.19 -6.00 -35.57
CA GLU A 135 -23.64 -6.21 -35.31
C GLU A 135 -24.45 -5.00 -34.79
N HIS A 136 -23.86 -3.84 -34.52
CA HIS A 136 -24.62 -2.63 -34.13
C HIS A 136 -24.04 -1.40 -34.82
N PHE A 137 -24.51 -1.09 -36.03
CA PHE A 137 -24.04 0.07 -36.80
C PHE A 137 -24.61 1.36 -36.22
N MET A 138 -23.81 2.09 -35.43
CA MET A 138 -24.14 3.46 -35.05
C MET A 138 -23.66 4.42 -36.16
N PRO A 139 -24.53 5.25 -36.76
CA PRO A 139 -24.14 6.21 -37.78
C PRO A 139 -22.99 7.13 -37.33
N PRO A 140 -21.94 7.36 -38.16
CA PRO A 140 -20.83 8.27 -37.83
C PRO A 140 -21.26 9.69 -37.44
N ALA A 141 -22.42 10.15 -37.93
CA ALA A 141 -23.00 11.44 -37.56
C ALA A 141 -23.39 11.53 -36.07
N LEU A 142 -23.84 10.41 -35.46
CA LEU A 142 -24.20 10.37 -34.04
C LEU A 142 -22.96 10.44 -33.15
N LEU A 143 -21.86 9.77 -33.52
CA LEU A 143 -20.58 9.90 -32.80
C LEU A 143 -20.10 11.36 -32.75
N ARG A 144 -20.10 12.04 -33.90
CA ARG A 144 -19.73 13.47 -33.98
C ARG A 144 -20.63 14.34 -33.12
N SER A 145 -21.94 14.08 -33.09
CA SER A 145 -22.88 14.83 -32.24
C SER A 145 -22.60 14.64 -30.75
N GLN A 146 -22.20 13.44 -30.31
CA GLN A 146 -21.87 13.16 -28.92
C GLN A 146 -20.54 13.78 -28.52
N LEU A 147 -19.52 13.74 -29.39
CA LEU A 147 -18.25 14.45 -29.17
C LEU A 147 -18.47 15.97 -29.07
N ALA A 148 -19.36 16.54 -29.89
CA ALA A 148 -19.71 17.95 -29.77
C ALA A 148 -20.52 18.28 -28.50
N THR A 149 -21.15 17.28 -27.88
CA THR A 149 -21.90 17.43 -26.62
C THR A 149 -21.02 17.20 -25.39
N LEU A 150 -19.89 16.50 -25.55
CA LEU A 150 -19.00 16.14 -24.46
C LEU A 150 -18.31 17.38 -23.88
N GLU A 151 -18.56 17.62 -22.60
CA GLU A 151 -17.80 18.54 -21.76
C GLU A 151 -16.85 17.70 -20.91
N GLU A 152 -15.55 17.88 -21.10
CA GLU A 152 -14.50 17.20 -20.34
C GLU A 152 -14.68 17.37 -18.82
N LEU A 153 -14.23 16.37 -18.06
CA LEU A 153 -14.22 16.45 -16.60
C LEU A 153 -13.29 17.59 -16.15
N GLN A 154 -13.80 18.43 -15.26
CA GLN A 154 -13.06 19.51 -14.62
C GLN A 154 -12.47 19.03 -13.30
N GLY A 155 -11.43 19.71 -12.81
CA GLY A 155 -10.66 19.26 -11.63
C GLY A 155 -11.43 19.29 -10.30
N ASP A 156 -12.59 19.95 -10.25
CA ASP A 156 -13.49 19.98 -9.10
C ASP A 156 -14.58 18.89 -9.14
N GLU A 157 -14.67 18.13 -10.23
CA GLU A 157 -15.64 17.04 -10.36
C GLU A 157 -15.09 15.74 -9.76
N PRO A 158 -15.94 14.91 -9.10
CA PRO A 158 -15.49 13.69 -8.44
C PRO A 158 -15.21 12.60 -9.47
N GLY A 159 -14.07 12.63 -10.14
CA GLY A 159 -13.76 11.66 -11.19
C GLY A 159 -12.46 11.94 -11.92
N PHE A 160 -12.21 11.13 -12.94
CA PHE A 160 -11.02 11.26 -13.76
C PHE A 160 -11.25 10.70 -15.17
N ALA A 161 -10.48 11.21 -16.13
CA ALA A 161 -10.39 10.64 -17.46
C ALA A 161 -9.34 9.53 -17.52
N VAL A 162 -9.63 8.50 -18.30
CA VAL A 162 -8.76 7.37 -18.64
C VAL A 162 -8.66 7.29 -20.16
N ASP A 163 -7.43 7.28 -20.68
CA ASP A 163 -7.20 7.11 -22.12
C ASP A 163 -7.64 5.71 -22.53
N ILE A 164 -8.45 5.60 -23.58
CA ILE A 164 -8.90 4.33 -24.10
C ILE A 164 -8.03 3.80 -25.25
N ASP A 165 -6.96 4.47 -25.69
CA ASP A 165 -6.04 3.93 -26.71
C ASP A 165 -5.09 2.84 -26.15
N GLN A 166 -5.70 1.90 -25.43
CA GLN A 166 -5.05 0.79 -24.75
C GLN A 166 -6.03 -0.40 -24.62
N PRO A 167 -5.53 -1.62 -24.33
CA PRO A 167 -6.37 -2.78 -24.09
C PRO A 167 -7.39 -2.54 -22.97
N ALA A 168 -8.59 -3.12 -23.09
CA ALA A 168 -9.68 -2.93 -22.13
C ALA A 168 -9.30 -3.30 -20.69
N LEU A 169 -8.47 -4.34 -20.51
CA LEU A 169 -7.98 -4.73 -19.18
C LEU A 169 -7.10 -3.65 -18.55
N ASN A 170 -6.24 -2.97 -19.33
CA ASN A 170 -5.40 -1.90 -18.80
C ASN A 170 -6.24 -0.69 -18.34
N VAL A 171 -7.27 -0.33 -19.12
CA VAL A 171 -8.25 0.70 -18.73
C VAL A 171 -8.92 0.36 -17.40
N VAL A 172 -9.32 -0.91 -17.21
CA VAL A 172 -9.94 -1.39 -15.96
C VAL A 172 -8.93 -1.32 -14.81
N THR A 173 -7.71 -1.82 -15.00
CA THR A 173 -6.65 -1.78 -13.98
C THR A 173 -6.33 -0.35 -13.54
N GLU A 174 -6.17 0.58 -14.49
CA GLU A 174 -5.96 2.01 -14.18
C GLU A 174 -7.15 2.60 -13.43
N SER A 175 -8.38 2.27 -13.87
CA SER A 175 -9.60 2.74 -13.22
C SER A 175 -9.71 2.24 -11.77
N VAL A 176 -9.47 0.94 -11.53
CA VAL A 176 -9.45 0.37 -10.18
C VAL A 176 -8.39 1.05 -9.33
N ALA A 177 -7.17 1.22 -9.85
CA ALA A 177 -6.08 1.86 -9.11
C ALA A 177 -6.42 3.29 -8.67
N ARG A 178 -6.99 4.10 -9.57
CA ARG A 178 -7.39 5.49 -9.26
C ARG A 178 -8.65 5.57 -8.41
N LEU A 179 -9.56 4.61 -8.52
CA LEU A 179 -10.71 4.49 -7.63
C LEU A 179 -10.25 4.09 -6.22
N SER A 180 -9.32 3.17 -6.08
CA SER A 180 -8.81 2.76 -4.77
C SER A 180 -7.73 3.68 -4.20
N ALA A 181 -7.34 4.75 -4.90
CA ALA A 181 -6.32 5.68 -4.43
C ALA A 181 -6.84 6.48 -3.21
N PRO A 182 -6.10 6.51 -2.10
CA PRO A 182 -6.51 7.25 -0.92
C PRO A 182 -6.47 8.76 -1.17
N GLN A 183 -7.39 9.49 -0.53
CA GLN A 183 -7.24 10.93 -0.42
C GLN A 183 -6.07 11.23 0.52
N LEU A 184 -5.13 12.05 0.06
CA LEU A 184 -3.92 12.37 0.82
C LEU A 184 -4.11 13.65 1.62
N PRO A 185 -3.75 13.68 2.91
CA PRO A 185 -3.64 14.93 3.65
C PRO A 185 -2.49 15.78 3.08
N ALA A 186 -2.53 17.09 3.34
CA ALA A 186 -1.53 18.02 2.79
C ALA A 186 -0.08 17.72 3.25
N SER A 187 0.07 17.03 4.39
CA SER A 187 1.35 16.56 4.91
C SER A 187 1.91 15.34 4.18
N VAL A 188 1.17 14.74 3.24
CA VAL A 188 1.56 13.52 2.51
C VAL A 188 1.63 13.78 1.01
N VAL A 189 2.76 13.43 0.41
CA VAL A 189 2.96 13.55 -1.04
C VAL A 189 3.47 12.22 -1.58
N ILE A 190 2.83 11.70 -2.63
CA ILE A 190 3.38 10.60 -3.43
C ILE A 190 4.18 11.21 -4.56
N GLY A 191 5.42 10.74 -4.74
CA GLY A 191 6.30 11.20 -5.80
C GLY A 191 7.18 10.09 -6.34
N VAL A 192 8.21 10.49 -7.06
CA VAL A 192 9.23 9.59 -7.61
C VAL A 192 10.50 9.74 -6.79
N GLY A 193 10.94 8.64 -6.17
CA GLY A 193 12.16 8.54 -5.38
C GLY A 193 13.38 8.17 -6.21
N GLN A 194 14.43 7.71 -5.54
CA GLN A 194 15.63 7.21 -6.19
C GLN A 194 15.28 6.02 -7.10
N GLY A 195 16.03 5.89 -8.20
CA GLY A 195 15.81 4.80 -9.16
C GLY A 195 14.47 4.82 -9.90
N GLY A 196 13.69 5.90 -9.76
CA GLY A 196 12.36 6.00 -10.37
C GLY A 196 11.25 5.30 -9.58
N LEU A 197 11.55 4.78 -8.38
CA LEU A 197 10.57 4.04 -7.57
C LEU A 197 9.54 5.01 -6.95
N PRO A 198 8.25 4.62 -6.88
CA PRO A 198 7.24 5.41 -6.18
C PRO A 198 7.54 5.51 -4.68
N VAL A 199 7.40 6.72 -4.13
CA VAL A 199 7.71 7.02 -2.74
C VAL A 199 6.66 7.91 -2.12
N VAL A 200 6.27 7.59 -0.88
CA VAL A 200 5.41 8.42 -0.03
C VAL A 200 6.30 9.23 0.89
N ARG A 201 6.12 10.54 0.90
CA ARG A 201 6.83 11.48 1.77
C ARG A 201 5.86 12.09 2.75
N VAL A 202 6.23 12.02 4.03
CA VAL A 202 5.50 12.67 5.11
C VAL A 202 6.29 13.88 5.57
N ASN A 203 5.65 15.05 5.55
CA ASN A 203 6.13 16.27 6.19
C ASN A 203 5.08 16.72 7.21
N GLY A 204 5.06 16.01 8.34
CA GLY A 204 4.12 16.24 9.45
C GLY A 204 4.64 17.25 10.45
N ARG A 205 3.81 17.60 11.44
CA ARG A 205 4.17 18.58 12.48
C ARG A 205 5.18 18.02 13.48
N ALA A 206 5.01 16.77 13.91
CA ALA A 206 5.86 16.15 14.92
C ALA A 206 7.03 15.33 14.33
N GLY A 207 7.06 15.12 13.01
CA GLY A 207 8.12 14.38 12.35
C GLY A 207 7.93 14.29 10.83
N ALA A 208 9.00 13.84 10.16
CA ALA A 208 9.04 13.59 8.73
C ALA A 208 9.54 12.17 8.45
N ALA A 209 9.12 11.60 7.32
CA ALA A 209 9.54 10.26 6.90
C ALA A 209 9.49 10.09 5.38
N GLU A 210 10.19 9.07 4.90
CA GLU A 210 10.15 8.59 3.53
C GLU A 210 9.84 7.09 3.54
N VAL A 211 8.82 6.67 2.77
CA VAL A 211 8.37 5.28 2.68
C VAL A 211 8.20 4.90 1.21
N TYR A 212 9.02 3.99 0.70
CA TYR A 212 8.88 3.49 -0.68
C TYR A 212 7.71 2.53 -0.79
N LEU A 213 6.96 2.57 -1.90
CA LEU A 213 5.89 1.59 -2.12
C LEU A 213 6.46 0.18 -2.30
N GLN A 214 7.63 0.04 -2.92
CA GLN A 214 8.39 -1.21 -2.85
C GLN A 214 8.76 -1.51 -1.40
N GLY A 215 8.30 -2.64 -0.91
CA GLY A 215 8.51 -3.12 0.45
C GLY A 215 7.71 -2.41 1.54
N ALA A 216 6.86 -1.42 1.19
CA ALA A 216 6.38 -0.41 2.13
C ALA A 216 7.54 0.11 3.02
N HIS A 217 8.69 0.32 2.39
CA HIS A 217 9.98 0.36 3.07
C HIS A 217 10.24 1.75 3.63
N VAL A 218 10.26 1.88 4.96
CA VAL A 218 10.60 3.15 5.63
C VAL A 218 12.10 3.38 5.52
N THR A 219 12.52 4.31 4.68
CA THR A 219 13.94 4.63 4.43
C THR A 219 14.43 5.80 5.27
N SER A 220 13.53 6.62 5.79
CA SER A 220 13.88 7.69 6.73
C SER A 220 12.75 7.95 7.72
N TRP A 221 13.14 8.33 8.92
CA TRP A 221 12.28 8.96 9.90
C TRP A 221 13.10 9.95 10.72
N SER A 222 12.55 11.15 10.91
CA SER A 222 13.16 12.21 11.71
C SER A 222 12.07 12.83 12.59
N PRO A 223 12.20 12.79 13.94
CA PRO A 223 11.42 13.67 14.81
C PRO A 223 11.60 15.13 14.43
N ALA A 224 10.62 15.98 14.74
CA ALA A 224 10.70 17.42 14.42
C ALA A 224 12.00 18.05 14.96
N GLY A 225 12.79 18.65 14.06
CA GLY A 225 14.06 19.30 14.39
C GLY A 225 15.26 18.38 14.59
N ALA A 226 15.09 17.06 14.43
CA ALA A 226 16.18 16.08 14.50
C ALA A 226 16.63 15.61 13.10
N SER A 227 17.83 15.01 13.05
CA SER A 227 18.27 14.25 11.87
C SER A 227 17.62 12.87 11.82
N SER A 228 17.76 12.17 10.71
CA SER A 228 17.14 10.84 10.62
C SER A 228 17.77 9.85 11.60
N VAL A 229 16.88 9.10 12.27
CA VAL A 229 17.24 8.02 13.20
C VAL A 229 17.58 6.74 12.45
N LEU A 230 17.09 6.57 11.21
CA LEU A 230 17.32 5.38 10.41
C LEU A 230 18.58 5.55 9.56
N TRP A 231 19.36 4.47 9.47
CA TRP A 231 20.54 4.41 8.62
C TRP A 231 20.19 3.90 7.23
N MET A 232 20.83 4.44 6.20
CA MET A 232 20.72 4.00 4.81
C MET A 232 22.11 3.83 4.21
N SER A 233 22.32 2.76 3.45
CA SER A 233 23.55 2.59 2.66
C SER A 233 23.58 3.61 1.52
N GLU A 234 24.73 4.28 1.31
CA GLU A 234 24.96 5.11 0.13
C GLU A 234 25.00 4.29 -1.16
N PHE A 235 25.22 2.97 -1.06
CA PHE A 235 25.30 2.01 -2.16
C PHE A 235 24.01 1.22 -2.39
N SER A 236 22.95 1.54 -1.64
CA SER A 236 21.66 0.86 -1.80
C SER A 236 21.14 0.96 -3.24
N GLU A 237 20.77 -0.18 -3.82
CA GLU A 237 20.13 -0.21 -5.13
C GLU A 237 18.63 0.14 -5.01
N PHE A 238 18.22 1.24 -5.60
CA PHE A 238 16.80 1.57 -5.77
C PHE A 238 16.34 1.07 -7.15
N ALA A 239 15.89 -0.18 -7.22
CA ALA A 239 15.37 -0.76 -8.46
C ALA A 239 14.22 -1.75 -8.19
N PRO A 240 13.29 -1.93 -9.15
CA PRO A 240 12.19 -2.87 -9.01
C PRO A 240 12.65 -4.28 -8.65
N GLY A 241 12.09 -4.85 -7.57
CA GLY A 241 12.39 -6.20 -7.09
C GLY A 241 13.78 -6.38 -6.46
N LYS A 242 14.55 -5.30 -6.26
CA LYS A 242 15.82 -5.32 -5.53
C LYS A 242 15.62 -4.85 -4.08
N PRO A 243 16.26 -5.51 -3.10
CA PRO A 243 16.15 -5.07 -1.71
C PRO A 243 16.80 -3.69 -1.54
N ILE A 244 16.11 -2.80 -0.82
CA ILE A 244 16.67 -1.52 -0.39
C ILE A 244 17.52 -1.78 0.87
N ARG A 245 18.75 -1.25 0.91
CA ARG A 245 19.71 -1.48 2.00
C ARG A 245 19.68 -0.35 3.03
N GLY A 246 19.15 -0.67 4.22
CA GLY A 246 18.97 0.28 5.32
C GLY A 246 17.49 0.46 5.65
N GLY A 247 17.16 1.46 6.48
CA GLY A 247 15.80 1.79 6.85
C GLY A 247 15.14 0.68 7.67
N VAL A 248 13.90 0.35 7.33
CA VAL A 248 13.14 -0.76 7.93
C VAL A 248 12.58 -1.69 6.85
N PRO A 249 13.40 -2.63 6.32
CA PRO A 249 12.89 -3.72 5.50
C PRO A 249 11.93 -4.61 6.29
N ILE A 250 10.85 -5.04 5.64
CA ILE A 250 9.93 -6.05 6.16
C ILE A 250 10.40 -7.42 5.69
N CYS A 251 10.83 -8.26 6.64
CA CYS A 251 11.05 -9.68 6.39
C CYS A 251 9.70 -10.40 6.51
N PHE A 252 9.17 -10.98 5.44
CA PHE A 252 7.94 -11.79 5.48
C PHE A 252 7.79 -12.56 4.16
N PRO A 253 7.39 -13.85 4.17
CA PRO A 253 6.92 -14.65 5.29
C PRO A 253 7.98 -15.59 5.92
N TRP A 254 9.26 -15.36 5.63
CA TRP A 254 10.37 -16.06 6.30
C TRP A 254 11.52 -15.09 6.63
N PHE A 255 12.40 -15.51 7.53
CA PHE A 255 13.55 -14.74 7.98
C PHE A 255 14.87 -15.44 7.65
N GLY A 256 15.82 -14.72 7.04
CA GLY A 256 17.06 -15.31 6.52
C GLY A 256 16.82 -16.14 5.25
N PRO A 257 17.71 -17.10 4.92
CA PRO A 257 17.51 -17.99 3.77
C PRO A 257 16.18 -18.76 3.84
N HIS A 258 15.56 -19.03 2.69
CA HIS A 258 14.39 -19.90 2.65
C HIS A 258 14.77 -21.32 3.06
N GLU A 259 13.90 -22.01 3.81
CA GLU A 259 14.20 -23.30 4.44
C GLU A 259 14.56 -24.40 3.43
N THR A 260 13.86 -24.45 2.29
CA THR A 260 13.96 -25.55 1.32
C THR A 260 14.28 -25.12 -0.11
N ASP A 261 14.31 -23.82 -0.40
CA ASP A 261 14.51 -23.28 -1.76
C ASP A 261 15.68 -22.31 -1.74
N ALA A 262 16.87 -22.79 -2.13
CA ALA A 262 18.08 -21.98 -2.16
C ALA A 262 18.04 -20.85 -3.22
N THR A 263 17.06 -20.86 -4.14
CA THR A 263 16.90 -19.81 -5.15
C THR A 263 15.98 -18.68 -4.70
N ALA A 264 15.16 -18.93 -3.66
CA ALA A 264 14.31 -17.91 -3.08
C ALA A 264 15.15 -16.84 -2.37
N PRO A 265 14.73 -15.56 -2.44
CA PRO A 265 15.47 -14.49 -1.78
C PRO A 265 15.47 -14.70 -0.26
N PRO A 266 16.56 -14.35 0.43
CA PRO A 266 16.52 -14.32 1.89
C PRO A 266 15.53 -13.24 2.35
N HIS A 267 14.93 -13.46 3.54
CA HIS A 267 14.00 -12.56 4.21
C HIS A 267 12.66 -12.35 3.50
N GLY A 268 12.18 -13.36 2.78
CA GLY A 268 10.87 -13.29 2.14
C GLY A 268 10.82 -12.38 0.92
N PHE A 269 9.60 -12.13 0.48
CA PHE A 269 9.30 -11.29 -0.69
C PHE A 269 8.70 -9.94 -0.32
N ALA A 270 8.23 -9.74 0.92
CA ALA A 270 7.52 -8.52 1.31
C ALA A 270 8.30 -7.24 0.98
N ARG A 271 9.59 -7.19 1.31
CA ARG A 271 10.50 -6.07 0.98
C ARG A 271 10.80 -5.85 -0.50
N LEU A 272 10.45 -6.81 -1.37
CA LEU A 272 10.70 -6.76 -2.81
C LEU A 272 9.43 -6.43 -3.61
N ALA A 273 8.26 -6.74 -3.04
CA ALA A 273 6.97 -6.51 -3.66
C ALA A 273 6.57 -5.02 -3.61
N GLU A 274 5.76 -4.58 -4.57
CA GLU A 274 5.14 -3.25 -4.51
C GLU A 274 3.86 -3.31 -3.65
N TRP A 275 3.81 -2.49 -2.61
CA TRP A 275 2.67 -2.35 -1.73
C TRP A 275 1.79 -1.19 -2.19
N ARG A 276 0.47 -1.32 -1.98
CA ARG A 276 -0.47 -0.25 -2.26
C ARG A 276 -0.64 0.62 -1.02
N LEU A 277 -0.50 1.95 -1.14
CA LEU A 277 -1.00 2.85 -0.10
C LEU A 277 -2.53 2.79 -0.09
N VAL A 278 -3.11 2.26 0.99
CA VAL A 278 -4.56 2.06 1.18
C VAL A 278 -5.19 3.27 1.87
N GLN A 279 -4.49 3.88 2.83
CA GLN A 279 -4.98 5.02 3.59
C GLN A 279 -3.84 5.95 3.97
N ALA A 280 -4.13 7.25 4.03
CA ALA A 280 -3.28 8.26 4.64
C ALA A 280 -4.15 9.22 5.44
N SER A 281 -3.80 9.47 6.70
CA SER A 281 -4.59 10.34 7.59
C SER A 281 -3.71 11.06 8.61
N GLU A 282 -4.13 12.27 9.01
CA GLU A 282 -3.55 12.97 10.15
C GLU A 282 -4.27 12.56 11.43
N VAL A 283 -3.52 12.06 12.42
CA VAL A 283 -4.03 11.60 13.71
C VAL A 283 -3.29 12.35 14.81
N GLY A 284 -3.94 13.37 15.37
CA GLY A 284 -3.29 14.30 16.29
C GLY A 284 -2.16 15.07 15.60
N ASP A 285 -0.95 15.00 16.14
CA ASP A 285 0.27 15.59 15.53
C ASP A 285 1.06 14.60 14.66
N SER A 286 0.59 13.36 14.57
CA SER A 286 1.19 12.30 13.75
C SER A 286 0.45 12.12 12.43
N VAL A 287 1.12 11.50 11.48
CA VAL A 287 0.54 11.05 10.20
C VAL A 287 0.57 9.54 10.18
N GLU A 288 -0.56 8.92 9.86
CA GLU A 288 -0.69 7.48 9.71
C GLU A 288 -0.82 7.13 8.23
N LEU A 289 -0.01 6.19 7.78
CA LEU A 289 -0.05 5.59 6.44
C LEU A 289 -0.37 4.10 6.60
N VAL A 290 -1.32 3.57 5.84
CA VAL A 290 -1.63 2.14 5.80
C VAL A 290 -1.32 1.62 4.41
N PHE A 291 -0.46 0.61 4.33
CA PHE A 291 -0.05 -0.07 3.11
C PHE A 291 -0.64 -1.47 3.09
N GLY A 292 -1.06 -1.94 1.91
CA GLY A 292 -1.63 -3.28 1.73
C GLY A 292 -0.84 -4.13 0.75
N LEU A 293 -0.68 -5.41 1.10
CA LEU A 293 -0.12 -6.47 0.26
C LEU A 293 -1.05 -7.69 0.32
N THR A 294 -1.33 -8.31 -0.82
CA THR A 294 -2.17 -9.51 -0.92
C THR A 294 -1.51 -10.58 -1.79
N ASP A 295 -2.12 -11.76 -1.88
CA ASP A 295 -1.59 -12.91 -2.60
C ASP A 295 -1.56 -12.80 -4.14
N ASN A 296 -2.14 -11.74 -4.73
CA ASN A 296 -2.55 -11.72 -6.15
C ASN A 296 -1.46 -12.00 -7.19
N ASP A 297 -0.16 -11.80 -6.89
CA ASP A 297 0.97 -12.18 -7.74
C ASP A 297 2.04 -13.02 -7.02
N LEU A 298 1.78 -13.41 -5.77
CA LEU A 298 2.77 -14.00 -4.86
C LEU A 298 2.53 -15.48 -4.56
N ARG A 299 1.41 -16.04 -5.06
CA ARG A 299 1.04 -17.46 -4.87
C ARG A 299 2.06 -18.46 -5.40
N SER A 300 2.82 -18.10 -6.43
CA SER A 300 3.89 -18.96 -6.94
C SER A 300 5.07 -19.08 -5.98
N THR A 301 5.25 -18.09 -5.11
CA THR A 301 6.35 -18.01 -4.14
C THR A 301 5.90 -18.52 -2.77
N TRP A 302 4.66 -18.22 -2.36
CA TRP A 302 4.07 -18.70 -1.12
C TRP A 302 2.60 -19.05 -1.35
N PRO A 303 2.24 -20.33 -1.37
CA PRO A 303 0.99 -20.82 -1.94
C PRO A 303 -0.21 -20.68 -0.99
N TYR A 304 -0.31 -19.53 -0.29
CA TYR A 304 -1.37 -19.24 0.66
C TYR A 304 -2.09 -17.95 0.32
N ARG A 305 -3.37 -17.90 0.67
CA ARG A 305 -4.19 -16.68 0.63
C ARG A 305 -3.99 -15.87 1.88
N PHE A 306 -3.61 -14.61 1.73
CA PHE A 306 -3.39 -13.72 2.86
C PHE A 306 -3.70 -12.28 2.51
N GLU A 307 -3.93 -11.49 3.55
CA GLU A 307 -3.89 -10.04 3.49
C GLU A 307 -2.89 -9.56 4.53
N ALA A 308 -1.98 -8.70 4.12
CA ALA A 308 -1.06 -8.01 5.02
C ALA A 308 -1.33 -6.50 4.95
N LEU A 309 -1.54 -5.88 6.11
CA LEU A 309 -1.69 -4.44 6.28
C LEU A 309 -0.54 -3.94 7.14
N TYR A 310 0.23 -2.99 6.60
CA TYR A 310 1.35 -2.37 7.29
C TYR A 310 1.04 -0.90 7.58
N THR A 311 0.92 -0.58 8.86
CA THR A 311 0.67 0.78 9.34
C THR A 311 1.99 1.43 9.77
N VAL A 312 2.26 2.61 9.21
CA VAL A 312 3.38 3.48 9.57
C VAL A 312 2.83 4.76 10.19
N THR A 313 3.09 4.98 11.47
CA THR A 313 2.71 6.19 12.20
C THR A 313 3.94 7.08 12.37
N VAL A 314 3.95 8.22 11.68
CA VAL A 314 5.05 9.18 11.65
C VAL A 314 4.72 10.36 12.55
N GLY A 315 5.45 10.51 13.65
CA GLY A 315 5.39 11.68 14.52
C GLY A 315 6.68 11.86 15.31
N ALA A 316 6.55 12.31 16.56
CA ALA A 316 7.69 12.39 17.50
C ALA A 316 8.27 11.00 17.84
N ARG A 317 7.50 9.94 17.54
CA ARG A 317 7.91 8.53 17.53
C ARG A 317 7.57 7.94 16.17
N LEU A 318 8.25 6.87 15.78
CA LEU A 318 7.88 6.05 14.64
C LEU A 318 7.16 4.80 15.13
N GLY A 319 5.88 4.68 14.81
CA GLY A 319 5.08 3.48 15.05
C GLY A 319 5.03 2.62 13.80
N LEU A 320 5.23 1.32 13.96
CA LEU A 320 5.18 0.31 12.90
C LEU A 320 4.26 -0.82 13.35
N ALA A 321 3.32 -1.24 12.53
CA ALA A 321 2.48 -2.40 12.81
C ALA A 321 2.20 -3.20 11.54
N LEU A 322 2.58 -4.48 11.52
CA LEU A 322 2.30 -5.40 10.43
C LEU A 322 1.23 -6.37 10.90
N GLN A 323 0.05 -6.23 10.33
CA GLN A 323 -1.07 -7.14 10.52
C GLN A 323 -1.10 -8.15 9.38
N VAL A 324 -1.19 -9.45 9.70
CA VAL A 324 -1.34 -10.51 8.71
C VAL A 324 -2.59 -11.32 9.04
N ARG A 325 -3.47 -11.46 8.05
CA ARG A 325 -4.68 -12.27 8.13
C ARG A 325 -4.60 -13.47 7.20
N ASN A 326 -4.91 -14.64 7.74
CA ASN A 326 -5.04 -15.86 6.95
C ASN A 326 -6.41 -15.88 6.25
N LEU A 327 -6.39 -15.81 4.91
CA LEU A 327 -7.59 -15.87 4.06
C LEU A 327 -7.77 -17.24 3.38
N ASP A 328 -6.92 -18.20 3.73
CA ASP A 328 -6.97 -19.56 3.23
C ASP A 328 -7.91 -20.43 4.07
N ASP A 329 -8.16 -21.66 3.60
CA ASP A 329 -8.95 -22.67 4.32
C ASP A 329 -8.07 -23.64 5.13
N VAL A 330 -6.76 -23.43 5.12
CA VAL A 330 -5.75 -24.16 5.91
C VAL A 330 -4.98 -23.25 6.86
N ALA A 331 -4.36 -23.82 7.89
CA ALA A 331 -3.47 -23.07 8.77
C ALA A 331 -2.19 -22.65 8.03
N VAL A 332 -1.69 -21.46 8.37
CA VAL A 332 -0.50 -20.85 7.75
C VAL A 332 0.52 -20.53 8.84
N THR A 333 1.76 -20.97 8.64
CA THR A 333 2.90 -20.64 9.51
C THR A 333 3.87 -19.72 8.78
N PHE A 334 4.34 -18.67 9.45
CA PHE A 334 5.31 -17.73 8.89
C PHE A 334 6.22 -17.14 9.96
N ALA A 335 7.32 -16.55 9.51
CA ALA A 335 8.13 -15.63 10.30
C ALA A 335 7.99 -14.22 9.73
N ASP A 336 8.04 -13.22 10.60
CA ASP A 336 8.18 -11.82 10.20
C ASP A 336 9.23 -11.07 11.01
N ALA A 337 9.73 -9.97 10.46
CA ALA A 337 10.60 -9.05 11.19
C ALA A 337 10.57 -7.63 10.60
N PHE A 338 10.68 -6.62 11.46
CA PHE A 338 11.12 -5.28 11.12
C PHE A 338 12.63 -5.21 11.26
N HIS A 339 13.35 -5.28 10.13
CA HIS A 339 14.81 -5.33 10.09
C HIS A 339 15.43 -3.93 10.27
N THR A 340 15.13 -3.27 11.37
CA THR A 340 15.43 -1.84 11.59
C THR A 340 16.93 -1.54 11.66
N TYR A 341 17.43 -0.73 10.72
CA TYR A 341 18.79 -0.19 10.71
C TYR A 341 18.79 1.18 11.42
N LEU A 342 19.42 1.26 12.59
CA LEU A 342 19.58 2.50 13.34
C LEU A 342 20.88 3.20 12.95
N ASN A 343 20.79 4.51 12.71
CA ASN A 343 21.93 5.38 12.48
C ASN A 343 22.60 5.71 13.81
N VAL A 344 23.89 5.40 13.94
CA VAL A 344 24.71 5.66 15.12
C VAL A 344 25.99 6.39 14.71
N ALA A 345 26.62 7.10 15.64
CA ALA A 345 27.84 7.84 15.33
C ALA A 345 29.03 6.89 15.07
N ASP A 346 29.22 5.92 15.96
CA ASP A 346 30.18 4.83 15.81
C ASP A 346 29.68 3.61 16.62
N VAL A 347 29.55 2.46 15.98
CA VAL A 347 29.05 1.21 16.60
C VAL A 347 29.94 0.73 17.76
N HIS A 348 31.21 1.11 17.79
CA HIS A 348 32.10 0.75 18.90
C HIS A 348 31.67 1.36 20.24
N ASP A 349 30.98 2.51 20.20
CA ASP A 349 30.48 3.21 21.38
C ASP A 349 29.01 2.87 21.70
N VAL A 350 28.41 1.93 20.95
CA VAL A 350 27.02 1.54 21.12
C VAL A 350 26.87 0.47 22.20
N GLU A 351 25.90 0.69 23.08
CA GLU A 351 25.40 -0.31 24.02
C GLU A 351 23.91 -0.57 23.77
N VAL A 352 23.52 -1.84 23.66
CA VAL A 352 22.11 -2.25 23.56
C VAL A 352 21.71 -3.05 24.80
N SER A 353 20.83 -2.48 25.62
CA SER A 353 20.29 -3.11 26.83
C SER A 353 18.83 -3.53 26.65
N GLY A 354 18.32 -4.31 27.62
CA GLY A 354 17.00 -4.94 27.57
C GLY A 354 17.05 -6.43 27.18
N PHE A 355 18.26 -6.99 27.06
CA PHE A 355 18.52 -8.38 26.68
C PHE A 355 19.34 -9.16 27.71
N GLU A 356 19.71 -8.51 28.81
CA GLU A 356 20.52 -9.10 29.87
C GLU A 356 19.84 -10.36 30.42
N ASP A 357 20.64 -11.40 30.63
CA ASP A 357 20.25 -12.73 31.09
C ASP A 357 19.28 -13.50 30.17
N LEU A 358 18.92 -12.96 29.01
CA LEU A 358 18.13 -13.68 28.01
C LEU A 358 19.00 -14.68 27.25
N ALA A 359 18.40 -15.82 26.91
CA ALA A 359 19.01 -16.78 26.01
C ALA A 359 19.04 -16.20 24.59
N PHE A 360 20.18 -16.32 23.91
CA PHE A 360 20.32 -15.99 22.51
C PHE A 360 21.05 -17.07 21.71
N ILE A 361 20.76 -17.11 20.42
CA ILE A 361 21.46 -17.91 19.43
C ILE A 361 22.40 -16.98 18.67
N ASP A 362 23.69 -17.31 18.67
CA ASP A 362 24.69 -16.64 17.85
C ASP A 362 24.82 -17.38 16.51
N ARG A 363 24.48 -16.72 15.41
CA ARG A 363 24.50 -17.34 14.06
C ARG A 363 25.91 -17.51 13.51
N LEU A 364 26.92 -16.93 14.14
CA LEU A 364 28.34 -17.08 13.80
C LEU A 364 29.00 -18.23 14.57
N ALA A 365 28.36 -18.69 15.65
CA ALA A 365 28.82 -19.80 16.46
C ALA A 365 28.27 -21.15 15.97
N GLU A 366 28.49 -22.21 16.77
CA GLU A 366 27.97 -23.54 16.46
C GLU A 366 26.42 -23.54 16.40
N PRO A 367 25.82 -24.21 15.39
CA PRO A 367 24.37 -24.27 15.25
C PRO A 367 23.68 -24.83 16.51
N SER A 368 22.66 -24.13 17.00
CA SER A 368 21.83 -24.49 18.17
C SER A 368 22.46 -24.27 19.56
N ALA A 369 23.68 -23.73 19.65
CA ALA A 369 24.21 -23.30 20.94
C ALA A 369 23.42 -22.08 21.45
N GLN A 370 23.01 -22.11 22.73
CA GLN A 370 22.41 -20.97 23.41
C GLN A 370 23.42 -20.34 24.37
N PHE A 371 23.47 -19.02 24.36
CA PHE A 371 24.33 -18.21 25.19
C PHE A 371 23.47 -17.25 26.03
N ALA A 372 24.06 -16.67 27.08
CA ALA A 372 23.45 -15.60 27.86
C ALA A 372 24.55 -14.70 28.43
N GLU A 373 24.30 -13.40 28.48
CA GLU A 373 25.22 -12.38 28.98
C GLU A 373 24.46 -11.47 29.97
N GLY A 374 25.08 -11.13 31.10
CA GLY A 374 24.47 -10.31 32.16
C GLY A 374 24.75 -8.80 32.01
N HIS A 375 25.11 -8.35 30.80
CA HIS A 375 25.48 -6.97 30.49
C HIS A 375 24.90 -6.57 29.13
N PRO A 376 24.80 -5.26 28.84
CA PRO A 376 24.39 -4.77 27.52
C PRO A 376 25.25 -5.38 26.40
N VAL A 377 24.64 -5.50 25.21
CA VAL A 377 25.35 -5.92 24.00
C VAL A 377 26.29 -4.80 23.56
N THR A 378 27.54 -5.16 23.29
CA THR A 378 28.57 -4.28 22.75
C THR A 378 29.20 -4.90 21.50
N PHE A 379 29.83 -4.09 20.66
CA PHE A 379 30.26 -4.51 19.32
C PHE A 379 31.78 -4.44 19.18
N LEU A 380 32.44 -5.60 19.22
CA LEU A 380 33.89 -5.74 19.05
C LEU A 380 34.27 -6.60 17.83
N ALA A 381 33.27 -7.15 17.14
CA ALA A 381 33.38 -8.02 15.97
C ALA A 381 32.01 -8.11 15.26
N GLU A 382 31.94 -8.88 14.17
CA GLU A 382 30.66 -9.25 13.56
C GLU A 382 29.71 -9.81 14.62
N THR A 383 28.49 -9.31 14.63
CA THR A 383 27.45 -9.71 15.57
C THR A 383 26.21 -10.10 14.78
N ASP A 384 25.67 -11.29 15.03
CA ASP A 384 24.44 -11.80 14.42
C ASP A 384 23.74 -12.69 15.46
N ARG A 385 23.01 -12.05 16.37
CA ARG A 385 22.45 -12.69 17.58
C ARG A 385 20.93 -12.59 17.58
N ILE A 386 20.25 -13.71 17.83
CA ILE A 386 18.80 -13.81 17.97
C ILE A 386 18.46 -14.06 19.44
N TYR A 387 17.89 -13.07 20.10
CA TYR A 387 17.41 -13.13 21.49
C TYR A 387 15.98 -13.65 21.53
N LEU A 388 15.68 -14.58 22.44
CA LEU A 388 14.37 -15.20 22.61
C LEU A 388 13.73 -14.79 23.94
N GLY A 389 12.39 -14.83 24.02
CA GLY A 389 11.66 -14.47 25.24
C GLY A 389 11.72 -12.97 25.56
N THR A 390 11.93 -12.13 24.54
CA THR A 390 12.05 -10.69 24.71
C THR A 390 10.68 -10.09 25.02
N SER A 391 10.55 -9.42 26.16
CA SER A 391 9.33 -8.70 26.54
C SER A 391 9.58 -7.26 27.00
N ALA A 392 10.84 -6.93 27.28
CA ALA A 392 11.26 -5.58 27.59
C ALA A 392 11.53 -4.77 26.32
N ALA A 393 11.42 -3.44 26.42
CA ALA A 393 11.95 -2.55 25.39
C ALA A 393 13.47 -2.68 25.34
N ALA A 394 14.05 -2.56 24.15
CA ALA A 394 15.49 -2.39 24.03
C ALA A 394 15.82 -0.91 24.08
N HIS A 395 16.93 -0.60 24.74
CA HIS A 395 17.47 0.74 24.81
C HIS A 395 18.83 0.76 24.14
N ILE A 396 19.05 1.75 23.26
CA ILE A 396 20.26 1.89 22.46
C ILE A 396 20.90 3.22 22.84
N SER A 397 22.04 3.16 23.51
CA SER A 397 22.92 4.33 23.74
C SER A 397 23.99 4.33 22.67
N ASP A 398 24.27 5.48 22.06
CA ASP A 398 25.25 5.60 20.97
C ASP A 398 26.55 6.32 21.35
N GLY A 399 26.79 6.52 22.65
CA GLY A 399 27.98 7.19 23.18
C GLY A 399 27.99 8.71 23.02
N THR A 400 27.09 9.31 22.21
CA THR A 400 27.02 10.77 22.00
C THR A 400 26.15 11.49 23.03
N GLY A 401 25.50 10.73 23.91
CA GLY A 401 24.45 11.21 24.80
C GLY A 401 23.04 11.09 24.23
N ARG A 402 22.89 10.68 22.95
CA ARG A 402 21.62 10.29 22.36
C ARG A 402 21.25 8.87 22.79
N SER A 403 19.99 8.67 23.13
CA SER A 403 19.43 7.34 23.42
C SER A 403 18.18 7.09 22.59
N LEU A 404 18.01 5.85 22.15
CA LEU A 404 16.82 5.38 21.45
C LEU A 404 16.18 4.26 22.26
N SER A 405 14.87 4.09 22.10
CA SER A 405 14.14 2.94 22.63
C SER A 405 13.27 2.30 21.56
N ILE A 406 13.14 0.98 21.64
CA ILE A 406 12.26 0.18 20.78
C ILE A 406 11.42 -0.73 21.66
N SER A 407 10.13 -0.40 21.81
CA SER A 407 9.12 -1.24 22.46
C SER A 407 8.34 -2.03 21.43
N THR A 408 7.90 -3.24 21.78
CA THR A 408 7.30 -4.18 20.82
C THR A 408 6.05 -4.85 21.42
N GLU A 409 5.09 -5.19 20.57
CA GLU A 409 3.96 -6.08 20.91
C GLU A 409 3.76 -7.10 19.79
N GLY A 410 3.23 -8.28 20.11
CA GLY A 410 3.06 -9.37 19.14
C GLY A 410 4.34 -10.15 18.81
N SER A 411 5.49 -9.72 19.31
CA SER A 411 6.80 -10.34 19.09
C SER A 411 7.47 -10.71 20.42
N GLN A 412 8.13 -11.87 20.47
CA GLN A 412 8.93 -12.36 21.59
C GLN A 412 10.37 -12.73 21.19
N SER A 413 10.82 -12.29 20.02
CA SER A 413 12.20 -12.46 19.57
C SER A 413 12.76 -11.17 18.96
N ARG A 414 14.07 -10.97 19.11
CA ARG A 414 14.76 -9.79 18.57
C ARG A 414 16.11 -10.19 18.00
N VAL A 415 16.53 -9.47 16.96
CA VAL A 415 17.82 -9.71 16.32
C VAL A 415 18.70 -8.49 16.53
N VAL A 416 19.95 -8.71 16.94
CA VAL A 416 20.97 -7.67 17.00
C VAL A 416 22.04 -8.03 15.99
N TRP A 417 22.27 -7.12 15.04
CA TRP A 417 23.17 -7.37 13.93
C TRP A 417 24.06 -6.17 13.59
N ASN A 418 25.34 -6.46 13.35
CA ASN A 418 26.28 -5.57 12.68
C ASN A 418 27.21 -6.43 11.81
N PRO A 419 27.39 -6.12 10.52
CA PRO A 419 28.17 -6.94 9.59
C PRO A 419 29.67 -6.91 9.86
N TRP A 420 30.17 -5.88 10.53
CA TRP A 420 31.59 -5.61 10.67
C TRP A 420 32.31 -5.52 9.31
N ILE A 421 33.63 -5.55 9.35
CA ILE A 421 34.50 -5.24 8.21
C ILE A 421 34.31 -6.21 7.03
N ALA A 422 34.46 -7.52 7.27
CA ALA A 422 34.56 -8.50 6.17
C ALA A 422 33.23 -8.70 5.44
N LYS A 423 32.11 -8.75 6.17
CA LYS A 423 30.77 -8.92 5.59
C LYS A 423 30.30 -7.65 4.90
N ALA A 424 30.60 -6.46 5.46
CA ALA A 424 30.32 -5.19 4.80
C ALA A 424 31.00 -5.11 3.43
N ALA A 425 32.31 -5.39 3.37
CA ALA A 425 33.06 -5.37 2.12
C ALA A 425 32.59 -6.40 1.07
N ALA A 426 31.89 -7.45 1.49
CA ALA A 426 31.36 -8.49 0.61
C ALA A 426 29.95 -8.18 0.05
N MET A 427 29.25 -7.20 0.61
CA MET A 427 27.90 -6.82 0.18
C MET A 427 27.99 -5.69 -0.87
N PRO A 428 27.56 -5.91 -2.13
CA PRO A 428 27.71 -4.91 -3.20
C PRO A 428 26.82 -3.68 -3.02
N ASP A 429 25.74 -3.80 -2.25
CA ASP A 429 24.77 -2.75 -1.93
C ASP A 429 25.08 -2.06 -0.58
N PHE A 430 26.28 -2.25 -0.03
CA PHE A 430 26.71 -1.76 1.28
C PHE A 430 28.14 -1.20 1.17
N GLY A 431 28.39 0.01 1.66
CA GLY A 431 29.72 0.60 1.64
C GLY A 431 30.66 -0.09 2.64
N ALA A 432 31.88 -0.43 2.21
CA ALA A 432 32.81 -1.26 2.98
C ALA A 432 33.16 -0.71 4.39
N ASP A 433 33.06 0.60 4.60
CA ASP A 433 33.34 1.27 5.88
C ASP A 433 32.07 1.72 6.63
N GLU A 434 30.89 1.57 6.03
CA GLU A 434 29.63 2.09 6.58
C GLU A 434 29.09 1.28 7.77
N TRP A 435 29.66 0.10 8.04
CA TRP A 435 29.28 -0.75 9.18
C TRP A 435 29.49 -0.05 10.53
N THR A 436 30.38 0.95 10.58
CA THR A 436 30.62 1.77 11.77
C THR A 436 29.42 2.66 12.11
N GLY A 437 28.68 3.13 11.10
CA GLY A 437 27.58 4.09 11.29
C GLY A 437 26.23 3.45 11.57
N MET A 438 26.17 2.13 11.80
CA MET A 438 24.89 1.44 11.93
C MET A 438 24.88 0.31 12.98
N VAL A 439 23.69 0.05 13.52
CA VAL A 439 23.36 -1.17 14.25
C VAL A 439 21.94 -1.59 13.88
N CYS A 440 21.72 -2.88 13.64
CA CYS A 440 20.38 -3.42 13.48
C CYS A 440 19.86 -3.91 14.83
N VAL A 441 18.67 -3.44 15.20
CA VAL A 441 17.93 -3.97 16.34
C VAL A 441 16.52 -4.27 15.87
N GLU A 442 16.29 -5.52 15.54
CA GLU A 442 15.12 -5.98 14.81
C GLU A 442 14.03 -6.47 15.77
N THR A 443 12.78 -6.15 15.44
CA THR A 443 11.59 -6.76 16.08
C THR A 443 11.18 -7.94 15.23
N ALA A 444 11.04 -9.14 15.78
CA ALA A 444 10.88 -10.34 14.97
C ALA A 444 9.99 -11.41 15.63
N ASN A 445 9.42 -12.28 14.80
CA ASN A 445 8.80 -13.54 15.19
C ASN A 445 9.51 -14.68 14.45
N VAL A 446 10.65 -15.14 15.00
CA VAL A 446 11.55 -16.10 14.34
C VAL A 446 11.85 -17.31 15.22
N LEU A 447 12.34 -18.39 14.60
CA LEU A 447 12.67 -19.64 15.28
C LEU A 447 11.47 -20.19 16.07
N SER A 448 11.57 -20.32 17.39
CA SER A 448 10.46 -20.80 18.23
C SER A 448 9.31 -19.80 18.36
N ASP A 449 9.49 -18.55 17.91
CA ASP A 449 8.50 -17.48 17.96
C ASP A 449 7.75 -17.28 16.63
N THR A 450 7.89 -18.19 15.66
CA THR A 450 7.12 -18.15 14.41
C THR A 450 5.62 -18.19 14.67
N ILE A 451 4.85 -17.47 13.85
CA ILE A 451 3.40 -17.36 13.99
C ILE A 451 2.71 -18.48 13.22
N THR A 452 1.66 -19.06 13.80
CA THR A 452 0.74 -19.96 13.10
C THR A 452 -0.69 -19.45 13.24
N LEU A 453 -1.36 -19.19 12.12
CA LEU A 453 -2.73 -18.69 12.05
C LEU A 453 -3.67 -19.76 11.48
N ALA A 454 -4.75 -20.07 12.20
CA ALA A 454 -5.87 -20.83 11.64
C ALA A 454 -6.64 -20.00 10.58
N PRO A 455 -7.50 -20.63 9.75
CA PRO A 455 -8.33 -19.93 8.77
C PRO A 455 -9.10 -18.75 9.38
N GLY A 456 -8.95 -17.57 8.79
CA GLY A 456 -9.61 -16.34 9.23
C GLY A 456 -8.96 -15.62 10.41
N GLU A 457 -7.97 -16.22 11.09
CA GLU A 457 -7.25 -15.58 12.19
C GLU A 457 -6.31 -14.47 11.69
N THR A 458 -5.91 -13.61 12.62
CA THR A 458 -5.09 -12.44 12.37
C THR A 458 -4.03 -12.30 13.45
N HIS A 459 -2.81 -11.99 13.06
CA HIS A 459 -1.70 -11.62 13.93
C HIS A 459 -1.29 -10.17 13.67
N THR A 460 -0.73 -9.49 14.68
CA THR A 460 -0.12 -8.16 14.49
C THR A 460 1.16 -8.08 15.29
N MET A 461 2.28 -7.89 14.58
CA MET A 461 3.57 -7.51 15.16
C MET A 461 3.70 -5.99 15.11
N SER A 462 4.07 -5.35 16.21
CA SER A 462 4.26 -3.90 16.27
C SER A 462 5.56 -3.51 16.95
N ALA A 463 6.09 -2.36 16.54
CA ALA A 463 7.25 -1.72 17.14
C ALA A 463 7.03 -0.20 17.22
N VAL A 464 7.49 0.42 18.31
CA VAL A 464 7.55 1.88 18.45
C VAL A 464 8.98 2.28 18.74
N ILE A 465 9.53 3.12 17.86
CA ILE A 465 10.87 3.67 17.98
C ILE A 465 10.74 5.11 18.50
N ALA A 466 11.45 5.42 19.58
CA ALA A 466 11.51 6.75 20.16
C ALA A 466 12.97 7.19 20.33
N GLN A 467 13.20 8.49 20.14
CA GLN A 467 14.45 9.13 20.53
C GLN A 467 14.22 9.88 21.84
N ASP A 468 15.00 9.52 22.86
CA ASP A 468 15.04 10.22 24.12
C ASP A 468 16.05 11.37 24.00
N LEU A 469 15.64 12.59 24.41
CA LEU A 469 16.45 13.82 24.34
C LEU A 469 17.07 14.16 25.69
#